data_AF-A0A927NR36-F1
#
_entry.id   AF-A0A927NR36-F1
#
_cell.length_a   1.000
_cell.length_b   1.000
_cell.length_c   1.000
_cell.angle_alpha   90.00
_cell.angle_beta   90.00
_cell.angle_gamma   90.00
#
_symmetry.space_group_name_H-M   'P 1'
#
loop_
_entity.id
_entity.type
_entity.pdbx_description
1 polymer ?
#
loop_
_entity_poly.entity_id
_entity_poly.type
_entity_poly.pdbx_seq_one_letter_code
_entity_poly.pdbx_strand_id
1 'polypeptide(L)'
;MKNFLFKLAMLATTANNTANNWGANGEWNWVRDLVNFLKTLLPYVLIVVATAGTIYAVVLGVNMARAEDASKREEAKKRIINFVIALAVTILLIVLLNVFVTYIPGWLGVTLPQ
;
A
#
# COMPACT_ATOMS: atom_id res chain seq x y z
N MET A 1 -20.99 -14.47 -47.78
CA MET A 1 -19.65 -14.76 -47.19
C MET A 1 -19.16 -13.67 -46.24
N LYS A 2 -19.17 -12.38 -46.62
CA LYS A 2 -18.68 -11.27 -45.77
C LYS A 2 -19.39 -11.16 -44.40
N ASN A 3 -20.70 -11.43 -44.33
CA ASN A 3 -21.48 -11.38 -43.08
C ASN A 3 -21.13 -12.47 -42.05
N PHE A 4 -20.59 -13.61 -42.48
CA PHE A 4 -20.17 -14.69 -41.57
C PHE A 4 -18.83 -14.38 -40.93
N LEU A 5 -17.90 -13.84 -41.73
CA LEU A 5 -16.57 -13.42 -41.26
C LEU A 5 -16.66 -12.30 -40.23
N PHE A 6 -17.58 -11.35 -40.40
CA PHE A 6 -17.80 -10.28 -39.41
C PHE A 6 -18.33 -10.80 -38.08
N LYS A 7 -19.30 -11.74 -38.11
CA LYS A 7 -19.81 -12.38 -36.88
C LYS A 7 -18.73 -13.21 -36.18
N LEU A 8 -17.86 -13.88 -36.93
CA LEU A 8 -16.76 -14.66 -36.37
C LEU A 8 -15.70 -13.75 -35.73
N ALA A 9 -15.36 -12.63 -36.39
CA ALA A 9 -14.44 -11.64 -35.83
C ALA A 9 -15.00 -11.01 -34.56
N MET A 10 -16.29 -10.66 -34.53
CA MET A 10 -16.95 -10.12 -33.34
C MET A 10 -17.01 -11.16 -32.20
N LEU A 11 -17.30 -12.42 -32.52
CA LEU A 11 -17.29 -13.51 -31.53
C LEU A 11 -15.88 -13.78 -31.00
N ALA A 12 -14.85 -13.71 -31.85
CA ALA A 12 -13.46 -13.84 -31.44
C ALA A 12 -13.03 -12.69 -30.51
N THR A 13 -13.42 -11.45 -30.82
CA THR A 13 -13.18 -10.29 -29.94
C THR A 13 -13.92 -10.43 -28.61
N THR A 14 -15.19 -10.86 -28.61
CA THR A 14 -15.96 -11.09 -27.37
C THR A 14 -15.36 -12.23 -26.56
N ALA A 15 -14.97 -13.35 -27.19
CA ALA A 15 -14.34 -14.49 -26.53
C ALA A 15 -12.96 -14.15 -25.94
N ASN A 16 -12.16 -13.31 -26.59
CA ASN A 16 -10.86 -12.87 -26.07
C ASN A 16 -11.05 -11.99 -24.82
N ASN A 17 -12.01 -11.07 -24.84
CA ASN A 17 -12.34 -10.23 -23.69
C ASN A 17 -12.94 -11.05 -22.53
N THR A 18 -13.75 -12.08 -22.81
CA THR A 18 -14.22 -12.99 -21.77
C THR A 18 -13.08 -13.87 -21.24
N ALA A 19 -12.19 -14.41 -22.10
CA ALA A 19 -11.05 -15.26 -21.69
C ALA A 19 -10.04 -14.53 -20.79
N ASN A 20 -9.79 -13.24 -21.04
CA ASN A 20 -9.00 -12.39 -20.14
C ASN A 20 -9.68 -12.18 -18.77
N ASN A 21 -10.99 -12.44 -18.70
CA ASN A 21 -11.80 -12.45 -17.49
C ASN A 21 -12.05 -13.88 -16.95
N TRP A 22 -11.38 -14.94 -17.42
CA TRP A 22 -11.57 -16.30 -16.87
C TRP A 22 -10.91 -16.53 -15.49
N GLY A 23 -10.32 -15.48 -14.91
CA GLY A 23 -10.02 -15.36 -13.48
C GLY A 23 -11.06 -14.55 -12.68
N ALA A 24 -12.20 -14.19 -13.28
CA ALA A 24 -13.28 -13.37 -12.72
C ALA A 24 -14.52 -14.20 -12.32
N ASN A 25 -14.34 -15.48 -12.01
CA ASN A 25 -15.43 -16.38 -11.64
C ASN A 25 -15.60 -16.43 -10.10
N GLY A 26 -16.43 -15.53 -9.57
CA GLY A 26 -17.23 -15.71 -8.34
C GLY A 26 -16.52 -15.74 -6.97
N GLU A 27 -15.47 -16.52 -6.77
CA GLU A 27 -14.99 -16.87 -5.42
C GLU A 27 -14.04 -15.83 -4.80
N TRP A 28 -13.28 -15.10 -5.62
CA TRP A 28 -12.22 -14.20 -5.14
C TRP A 28 -12.51 -12.72 -5.37
N ASN A 29 -13.70 -12.33 -5.85
CA ASN A 29 -14.04 -10.93 -6.12
C ASN A 29 -13.90 -10.06 -4.87
N TRP A 30 -14.34 -10.54 -3.71
CA TRP A 30 -14.17 -9.82 -2.44
C TRP A 30 -12.70 -9.61 -2.07
N VAL A 31 -11.80 -10.54 -2.42
CA VAL A 31 -10.35 -10.38 -2.23
C VAL A 31 -9.78 -9.36 -3.20
N ARG A 32 -10.24 -9.33 -4.45
CA ARG A 32 -9.84 -8.31 -5.43
C ARG A 32 -10.25 -6.91 -4.96
N ASP A 33 -11.48 -6.76 -4.51
CA ASP A 33 -12.01 -5.49 -4.01
C ASP A 33 -11.26 -5.04 -2.75
N LEU A 34 -10.98 -5.97 -1.84
CA LEU A 34 -10.18 -5.70 -0.64
C LEU A 34 -8.74 -5.28 -0.98
N VAL A 35 -8.09 -5.99 -1.91
CA VAL A 35 -6.72 -5.69 -2.35
C VAL A 35 -6.66 -4.33 -3.05
N ASN A 36 -7.63 -4.01 -3.91
CA ASN A 36 -7.70 -2.72 -4.59
C ASN A 36 -7.98 -1.57 -3.61
N PHE A 37 -8.85 -1.80 -2.62
CA PHE A 37 -9.10 -0.86 -1.53
C PHE A 37 -7.84 -0.62 -0.70
N LEU A 38 -7.14 -1.68 -0.29
CA LEU A 38 -5.87 -1.60 0.44
C LEU A 38 -4.78 -0.88 -0.36
N LYS A 39 -4.61 -1.18 -1.65
CA LYS A 39 -3.65 -0.50 -2.52
C LYS A 39 -3.93 0.99 -2.64
N THR A 40 -5.20 1.37 -2.70
CA THR A 40 -5.61 2.77 -2.76
C THR A 40 -5.42 3.46 -1.41
N LEU A 41 -5.76 2.80 -0.30
CA LEU A 41 -5.75 3.38 1.05
C LEU A 41 -4.34 3.48 1.66
N LEU A 42 -3.46 2.51 1.42
CA LEU A 42 -2.09 2.50 1.95
C LEU A 42 -1.30 3.82 1.72
N PRO A 43 -1.25 4.39 0.50
CA PRO A 43 -0.51 5.64 0.28
C PRO A 43 -1.12 6.83 1.02
N TYR A 44 -2.45 6.90 1.16
CA TYR A 44 -3.09 7.97 1.95
C TYR A 44 -2.73 7.87 3.44
N VAL A 45 -2.72 6.65 4.00
CA VAL A 45 -2.28 6.42 5.39
C VAL A 45 -0.82 6.82 5.57
N LEU A 46 0.05 6.50 4.59
CA LEU A 46 1.45 6.91 4.60
C LEU A 46 1.63 8.43 4.66
N ILE A 47 0.85 9.18 3.90
CA ILE A 47 0.89 10.65 3.91
C ILE A 47 0.50 11.19 5.29
N VAL A 48 -0.55 10.64 5.90
CA VAL A 48 -1.00 11.06 7.24
C VAL A 48 0.06 10.75 8.30
N VAL A 49 0.65 9.54 8.28
CA VAL A 49 1.71 9.13 9.21
C VAL A 49 2.97 9.98 9.02
N ALA A 50 3.36 10.24 7.77
CA ALA A 50 4.50 11.11 7.48
C ALA A 50 4.28 12.52 8.03
N THR A 51 3.10 13.09 7.80
CA THR A 51 2.74 14.44 8.28
C THR A 51 2.75 14.50 9.81
N ALA A 52 2.08 13.57 10.48
CA ALA A 52 2.05 13.50 11.94
C ALA A 52 3.45 13.25 12.52
N GLY A 53 4.24 12.38 11.89
CA GLY A 53 5.62 12.09 12.25
C GLY A 53 6.51 13.33 12.16
N THR A 54 6.37 14.13 11.11
CA THR A 54 7.12 15.39 10.95
C THR A 54 6.75 16.40 12.03
N ILE A 55 5.46 16.58 12.32
CA ILE A 55 5.01 17.51 13.37
C ILE A 55 5.60 17.10 14.72
N TYR A 56 5.51 15.82 15.06
CA TYR A 56 6.02 15.33 16.34
C TYR A 56 7.56 15.38 16.42
N ALA A 57 8.26 15.14 15.31
CA ALA A 57 9.71 15.30 15.22
C ALA A 57 10.16 16.74 15.57
N VAL A 58 9.43 17.75 15.08
CA VAL A 58 9.71 19.16 15.40
C VAL A 58 9.54 19.43 16.90
N VAL A 59 8.45 18.93 17.51
CA VAL A 59 8.20 19.11 18.96
C VAL A 59 9.31 18.49 19.80
N LEU A 60 9.75 17.28 19.48
CA LEU A 60 10.87 16.63 20.16
C LEU A 60 12.19 17.39 19.98
N GLY A 61 12.46 17.89 18.76
CA GLY A 61 13.63 18.71 18.47
C GLY A 61 13.69 19.97 19.34
N VAL A 62 12.55 20.67 19.46
CA VAL A 62 12.42 21.86 20.32
C VAL A 62 12.64 21.51 21.80
N ASN A 63 12.11 20.38 22.28
CA ASN A 63 12.29 19.94 23.66
C ASN A 63 13.76 19.63 23.98
N MET A 64 14.53 19.08 23.03
CA MET A 64 15.97 18.89 23.21
C MET A 64 16.74 20.22 23.19
N ALA A 65 16.35 21.17 22.33
CA ALA A 65 16.99 22.48 22.24
C ALA A 65 16.78 23.32 23.52
N ARG A 66 15.62 23.21 24.17
CA ARG A 66 15.29 23.91 25.43
C ARG A 66 15.79 23.22 26.69
N ALA A 67 16.35 22.01 26.60
CA ALA A 67 16.87 21.31 27.77
C ALA A 67 18.23 21.91 28.19
N GLU A 68 18.20 22.76 29.23
CA GLU A 68 19.42 23.32 29.84
C GLU A 68 19.96 22.44 30.98
N ASP A 69 19.11 21.61 31.60
CA ASP A 69 19.53 20.64 32.63
C ASP A 69 20.18 19.39 31.99
N ALA A 70 21.35 18.97 32.50
CA ALA A 70 22.08 17.80 32.00
C ALA A 70 21.21 16.51 31.99
N SER A 71 20.39 16.32 33.04
CA SER A 71 19.45 15.20 33.13
C SER A 71 18.34 15.26 32.06
N LYS A 72 17.79 16.46 31.77
CA LYS A 72 16.74 16.63 30.76
C LYS A 72 17.27 16.46 29.33
N ARG A 73 18.55 16.81 29.10
CA ARG A 73 19.24 16.58 27.83
C ARG A 73 19.39 15.09 27.50
N GLU A 74 19.69 14.28 28.51
CA GLU A 74 19.93 12.85 28.31
C GLU A 74 18.62 12.08 28.09
N GLU A 75 17.56 12.43 28.81
CA GLU A 75 16.21 11.91 28.56
C GLU A 75 15.64 12.32 27.19
N ALA A 76 15.85 13.57 26.77
CA ALA A 76 15.40 14.05 25.48
C ALA A 76 16.06 13.29 24.32
N LYS A 77 17.39 13.04 24.40
CA LYS A 77 18.12 12.26 23.40
C LYS A 77 17.59 10.83 23.27
N LYS A 78 17.39 10.14 24.39
CA LYS A 78 16.86 8.77 24.39
C LYS A 78 15.47 8.70 23.77
N ARG A 79 14.62 9.70 24.06
CA ARG A 79 13.26 9.79 23.52
C ARG A 79 13.25 10.05 22.00
N ILE A 80 14.19 10.86 21.50
CA ILE A 80 14.36 11.09 20.05
C ILE A 80 14.78 9.82 19.33
N ILE A 81 15.80 9.10 19.83
CA ILE A 81 16.26 7.86 19.19
C ILE A 81 15.13 6.84 19.15
N ASN A 82 14.40 6.67 20.25
CA ASN A 82 13.25 5.77 20.30
C ASN A 82 12.16 6.18 19.30
N PHE A 83 11.88 7.48 19.18
CA PHE A 83 10.89 7.99 18.22
C PHE A 83 11.33 7.75 16.76
N VAL A 84 12.59 8.00 16.42
CA VAL A 84 13.11 7.78 15.07
C VAL A 84 13.04 6.30 14.69
N ILE A 85 13.40 5.40 15.60
CA ILE A 85 13.29 3.95 15.37
C ILE A 85 11.82 3.56 15.19
N ALA A 86 10.91 4.04 16.04
CA ALA A 86 9.49 3.76 15.91
C ALA A 86 8.93 4.24 14.56
N LEU A 87 9.25 5.47 14.14
CA LEU A 87 8.83 6.02 12.85
C LEU A 87 9.37 5.19 11.68
N ALA A 88 10.65 4.81 11.72
CA ALA A 88 11.28 3.98 10.70
C ALA A 88 10.64 2.59 10.61
N VAL A 89 10.37 1.94 11.75
CA VAL A 89 9.71 0.63 11.81
C VAL A 89 8.27 0.71 11.29
N THR A 90 7.52 1.76 11.62
CA THR A 90 6.16 1.95 11.09
C THR A 90 6.15 2.07 9.57
N ILE A 91 7.04 2.88 9.00
CA ILE A 91 7.15 3.04 7.54
C ILE A 91 7.57 1.71 6.89
N LEU A 92 8.57 1.04 7.45
CA LEU A 92 9.02 -0.26 6.97
C LEU A 92 7.88 -1.29 6.95
N LEU A 93 7.06 -1.34 8.00
CA LEU A 93 5.93 -2.26 8.09
C LEU A 93 4.88 -1.99 7.01
N ILE A 94 4.56 -0.71 6.74
CA ILE A 94 3.60 -0.33 5.70
C ILE A 94 4.13 -0.71 4.31
N VAL A 95 5.40 -0.44 4.04
CA VAL A 95 6.05 -0.80 2.77
C VAL A 95 6.07 -2.32 2.59
N LEU A 96 6.40 -3.07 3.65
CA LEU A 96 6.38 -4.53 3.63
C LEU A 96 4.98 -5.07 3.34
N LEU A 97 3.95 -4.46 3.91
CA LEU A 97 2.55 -4.84 3.62
C LEU A 97 2.17 -4.51 2.16
N ASN A 98 2.64 -3.40 1.60
CA ASN A 98 2.39 -3.04 0.19
C ASN A 98 2.98 -4.07 -0.79
N VAL A 99 4.22 -4.47 -0.52
CA VAL A 99 4.93 -5.54 -1.21
C VAL A 99 4.12 -6.83 -1.10
N PHE A 100 3.75 -7.23 0.11
CA PHE A 100 2.99 -8.45 0.37
C PHE A 100 1.65 -8.51 -0.40
N VAL A 101 0.87 -7.41 -0.39
CA VAL A 101 -0.40 -7.29 -1.13
C VAL A 101 -0.19 -7.38 -2.64
N THR A 102 0.95 -6.93 -3.14
CA THR A 102 1.28 -6.99 -4.58
C THR A 102 1.68 -8.39 -5.04
N TYR A 103 2.33 -9.19 -4.18
CA TYR A 103 2.80 -10.53 -4.53
C TYR A 103 1.79 -11.66 -4.24
N ILE A 104 0.85 -11.47 -3.29
CA ILE A 104 -0.21 -12.45 -2.99
C ILE A 104 -0.99 -12.94 -4.22
N PRO A 105 -1.44 -12.07 -5.15
CA PRO A 105 -2.22 -12.50 -6.32
C PRO A 105 -1.44 -13.45 -7.23
N GLY A 106 -0.11 -13.27 -7.32
CA GLY A 106 0.78 -14.16 -8.07
C GLY A 106 0.93 -15.55 -7.44
N TRP A 107 0.87 -15.65 -6.11
CA TRP A 107 0.91 -16.93 -5.40
C TRP A 107 -0.44 -17.66 -5.40
N LEU A 108 -1.55 -16.94 -5.52
CA LEU A 108 -2.90 -17.51 -5.56
C LEU A 108 -3.38 -17.84 -6.99
N GLY A 109 -2.57 -17.58 -8.02
CA GLY A 109 -2.98 -17.77 -9.42
C GLY A 109 -4.09 -16.82 -9.88
N VAL A 110 -4.31 -15.72 -9.14
CA VAL A 110 -5.36 -14.72 -9.42
C VAL A 110 -4.74 -13.57 -10.21
N THR A 111 -5.05 -13.49 -11.50
CA THR A 111 -4.62 -12.38 -12.38
C THR A 111 -5.51 -11.16 -12.17
N LEU A 112 -5.06 -10.20 -11.37
CA LEU A 112 -5.73 -8.90 -11.24
C LEU A 112 -5.50 -8.08 -12.53
N PRO A 113 -6.53 -7.45 -13.11
CA PRO A 113 -6.30 -6.41 -14.11
C PRO A 113 -5.42 -5.32 -13.47
N GLN A 114 -4.38 -4.94 -14.22
CA GLN A 114 -3.43 -3.91 -13.83
C GLN A 114 -4.12 -2.56 -13.69
#